data_AF-E1QQ21-F1
#
_entry.id   AF-E1QQ21-F1
#
_cell.length_a   1.000
_cell.length_b   1.000
_cell.length_c   1.000
_cell.angle_alpha   90.00
_cell.angle_beta   90.00
_cell.angle_gamma   90.00
#
_symmetry.space_group_name_H-M   'P 1'
#
loop_
_entity.id
_entity.type
_entity.pdbx_description
1 polymer ?
#
loop_
_entity_poly.entity_id
_entity_poly.type
_entity_poly.pdbx_seq_one_letter_code
_entity_poly.pdbx_strand_id
1 'polypeptide(L)'
;MRIVIVLHGSRDPDYLSSVESFAKNVGVSYAFTSYSEPSINNVIGDIYIPLFIGYGKDYERAVAITGFETPPMLEWPYVRDFLLSLGPGLYVFHGENDPRFIDSVSKLSIQDIVFLKIEPMLEDYLINHCPGKVIPVVFTQGVIYKEISTVVRKSCSNTEVLKPLFELQEFITYFRNLLPWLLQNTRRVR
;
A
#
# COMPACT_ATOMS: atom_id res chain seq x y z
N MET A 1 16.38 -2.35 -19.14
CA MET A 1 15.01 -1.89 -18.88
C MET A 1 14.98 -1.26 -17.50
N ARG A 2 14.72 0.04 -17.43
CA ARG A 2 14.62 0.82 -16.19
C ARG A 2 13.16 0.88 -15.76
N ILE A 3 12.86 0.20 -14.66
CA ILE A 3 11.53 0.16 -14.04
C ILE A 3 11.48 1.25 -12.96
N VAL A 4 10.43 2.07 -13.00
CA VAL A 4 10.19 3.13 -12.02
C VAL A 4 8.87 2.84 -11.30
N ILE A 5 8.90 2.57 -9.99
CA ILE A 5 7.68 2.56 -9.19
C ILE A 5 7.25 4.00 -8.91
N VAL A 6 5.96 4.29 -9.06
CA VAL A 6 5.40 5.63 -8.94
C VAL A 6 4.43 5.67 -7.79
N LEU A 7 4.69 6.52 -6.80
CA LEU A 7 3.88 6.67 -5.60
C LEU A 7 3.36 8.10 -5.46
N HIS A 8 2.38 8.31 -4.57
CA HIS A 8 1.81 9.63 -4.31
C HIS A 8 2.86 10.66 -3.84
N GLY A 9 3.74 10.24 -2.91
CA GLY A 9 4.72 11.09 -2.24
C GLY A 9 4.22 11.68 -0.93
N SER A 10 5.13 12.08 -0.06
CA SER A 10 4.87 12.66 1.27
C SER A 10 6.03 13.54 1.73
N ARG A 11 5.73 14.54 2.56
CA ARG A 11 6.76 15.33 3.25
C ARG A 11 7.33 14.63 4.48
N ASP A 12 6.79 13.47 4.84
CA ASP A 12 7.24 12.68 5.98
C ASP A 12 8.57 11.98 5.67
N PRO A 13 9.66 12.24 6.44
CA PRO A 13 10.96 11.62 6.17
C PRO A 13 10.95 10.09 6.32
N ASP A 14 10.11 9.54 7.21
CA ASP A 14 10.04 8.08 7.41
C ASP A 14 9.36 7.39 6.22
N TYR A 15 8.38 8.08 5.59
CA TYR A 15 7.80 7.65 4.33
C TYR A 15 8.87 7.56 3.23
N LEU A 16 9.68 8.62 3.09
CA LEU A 16 10.71 8.68 2.04
C LEU A 16 11.78 7.60 2.24
N SER A 17 12.22 7.39 3.49
CA SER A 17 13.14 6.33 3.86
C SER A 17 12.58 4.93 3.55
N SER A 18 11.29 4.71 3.85
CA SER A 18 10.60 3.44 3.52
C SER A 18 10.65 3.15 2.01
N VAL A 19 10.35 4.16 1.19
CA VAL A 19 10.35 4.03 -0.28
C VAL A 19 11.75 3.77 -0.81
N GLU A 20 12.74 4.55 -0.36
CA GLU A 20 14.13 4.40 -0.81
C GLU A 20 14.68 3.01 -0.46
N SER A 21 14.48 2.57 0.78
CA SER A 21 14.92 1.25 1.26
C SER A 21 14.26 0.13 0.45
N PHE A 22 12.93 0.20 0.24
CA PHE A 22 12.20 -0.78 -0.54
C PHE A 22 12.67 -0.82 -1.99
N ALA A 23 12.76 0.32 -2.67
CA ALA A 23 13.19 0.41 -4.05
C ALA A 23 14.59 -0.15 -4.25
N LYS A 24 15.52 0.16 -3.34
CA LYS A 24 16.87 -0.41 -3.30
C LYS A 24 16.84 -1.92 -3.14
N ASN A 25 16.03 -2.43 -2.20
CA ASN A 25 15.92 -3.86 -1.96
C ASN A 25 15.35 -4.58 -3.20
N VAL A 26 14.29 -4.10 -3.82
CA VAL A 26 13.68 -4.77 -4.97
C VAL A 26 14.41 -4.51 -6.30
N GLY A 27 15.38 -3.60 -6.32
CA GLY A 27 16.22 -3.32 -7.49
C GLY A 27 15.55 -2.46 -8.55
N VAL A 28 14.71 -1.50 -8.15
CA VAL A 28 13.97 -0.59 -9.05
C VAL A 28 14.27 0.87 -8.73
N SER A 29 14.00 1.77 -9.69
CA SER A 29 13.93 3.21 -9.43
C SER A 29 12.56 3.57 -8.85
N TYR A 30 12.45 4.75 -8.22
CA TYR A 30 11.18 5.29 -7.76
C TYR A 30 11.01 6.76 -8.17
N ALA A 31 9.77 7.22 -8.20
CA ALA A 31 9.42 8.62 -8.39
C ALA A 31 8.08 8.94 -7.71
N PHE A 32 7.81 10.24 -7.53
CA PHE A 32 6.59 10.71 -6.87
C PHE A 32 5.73 11.57 -7.79
N THR A 33 4.41 11.45 -7.66
CA THR A 33 3.46 12.32 -8.36
C THR A 33 3.32 13.69 -7.71
N SER A 34 3.64 13.80 -6.43
CA SER A 34 3.44 15.01 -5.63
C SER A 34 4.27 15.03 -4.36
N TYR A 35 4.40 16.21 -3.75
CA TYR A 35 4.93 16.46 -2.39
C TYR A 35 6.37 16.05 -2.09
N SER A 36 7.07 15.37 -2.99
CA SER A 36 8.39 14.78 -2.77
C SER A 36 9.22 14.74 -4.05
N GLU A 37 10.54 14.62 -3.87
CA GLU A 37 11.49 14.36 -4.93
C GLU A 37 12.04 12.92 -4.82
N PRO A 38 12.41 12.27 -5.95
CA PRO A 38 12.39 12.82 -7.30
C PRO A 38 10.97 12.84 -7.88
N SER A 39 10.57 13.99 -8.44
CA SER A 39 9.32 14.15 -9.18
C SER A 39 9.32 13.25 -10.41
N ILE A 40 8.17 12.66 -10.72
CA ILE A 40 7.97 11.81 -11.90
C ILE A 40 8.39 12.50 -13.21
N ASN A 41 8.24 13.82 -13.31
CA ASN A 41 8.66 14.59 -14.49
C ASN A 41 10.19 14.66 -14.65
N ASN A 42 10.94 14.37 -13.59
CA ASN A 42 12.40 14.44 -13.55
C ASN A 42 13.06 13.05 -13.68
N VAL A 43 12.28 11.97 -13.72
CA VAL A 43 12.79 10.59 -13.76
C VAL A 43 12.48 9.94 -15.10
N ILE A 44 13.53 9.56 -15.83
CA ILE A 44 13.42 8.84 -17.10
C ILE A 44 13.37 7.33 -16.82
N GLY A 45 12.30 6.65 -17.22
CA GLY A 45 12.11 5.20 -17.11
C GLY A 45 11.55 4.61 -18.41
N ASP A 46 11.76 3.30 -18.61
CA ASP A 46 11.17 2.57 -19.74
C ASP A 46 9.72 2.17 -19.44
N ILE A 47 9.45 1.84 -18.17
CA ILE A 47 8.14 1.45 -17.64
C ILE A 47 7.94 2.14 -16.29
N TYR A 48 6.76 2.74 -16.14
CA TYR A 48 6.32 3.35 -14.89
C TYR A 48 5.19 2.51 -14.30
N ILE A 49 5.32 2.11 -13.05
CA ILE A 49 4.36 1.25 -12.34
C ILE A 49 3.70 2.09 -11.24
N PRO A 50 2.45 2.59 -11.43
CA PRO A 50 1.68 3.17 -10.34
C PRO A 50 1.50 2.14 -9.22
N LEU A 51 2.04 2.43 -8.04
CA LEU A 51 2.10 1.51 -6.92
C LEU A 51 1.16 1.98 -5.81
N PHE A 52 -0.06 1.44 -5.81
CA PHE A 52 -1.15 1.81 -4.89
C PHE A 52 -1.82 0.56 -4.31
N ILE A 53 -2.38 0.67 -3.10
CA ILE A 53 -3.06 -0.45 -2.45
C ILE A 53 -4.30 -0.86 -3.24
N GLY A 54 -5.14 0.09 -3.63
CA GLY A 54 -6.34 -0.14 -4.43
C GLY A 54 -6.62 1.03 -5.39
N TYR A 55 -7.75 0.93 -6.09
CA TYR A 55 -8.27 2.02 -6.93
C TYR A 55 -8.67 3.24 -6.08
N GLY A 56 -8.61 4.42 -6.69
CA GLY A 56 -8.95 5.68 -6.05
C GLY A 56 -8.36 6.88 -6.80
N LYS A 57 -8.65 8.09 -6.35
CA LYS A 57 -8.25 9.33 -7.05
C LYS A 57 -6.74 9.47 -7.23
N ASP A 58 -5.96 9.08 -6.22
CA ASP A 58 -4.50 9.15 -6.30
C ASP A 58 -3.93 8.14 -7.29
N TYR A 59 -4.51 6.94 -7.37
CA TYR A 59 -4.18 5.95 -8.39
C TYR A 59 -4.48 6.50 -9.79
N GLU A 60 -5.70 7.00 -10.02
CA GLU A 60 -6.11 7.55 -11.32
C GLU A 60 -5.22 8.72 -11.75
N ARG A 61 -4.86 9.59 -10.81
CA ARG A 61 -3.94 10.69 -11.06
C ARG A 61 -2.56 10.18 -11.46
N ALA A 62 -2.04 9.16 -10.78
CA ALA A 62 -0.75 8.56 -11.14
C ALA A 62 -0.78 7.92 -12.53
N VAL A 63 -1.87 7.22 -12.87
CA VAL A 63 -2.08 6.66 -14.23
C VAL A 63 -2.09 7.78 -15.27
N ALA A 64 -2.83 8.85 -15.03
CA ALA A 64 -2.92 10.00 -15.95
C ALA A 64 -1.58 10.71 -16.15
N ILE A 65 -0.77 10.87 -15.09
CA ILE A 65 0.54 11.53 -15.17
C ILE A 65 1.57 10.63 -15.87
N THR A 66 1.60 9.34 -15.53
CA THR A 66 2.60 8.41 -16.06
C THR A 66 2.28 7.94 -17.48
N GLY A 67 1.00 7.94 -17.86
CA GLY A 67 0.53 7.29 -19.08
C GLY A 67 0.62 5.76 -19.01
N PHE A 68 0.81 5.19 -17.81
CA PHE A 68 0.85 3.75 -17.58
C PHE A 68 -0.22 3.34 -16.57
N GLU A 69 -0.89 2.24 -16.87
CA GLU A 69 -1.86 1.60 -16.02
C GLU A 69 -1.32 0.24 -15.58
N THR A 70 -1.29 0.01 -14.27
CA THR A 70 -0.97 -1.29 -13.65
C THR A 70 -2.07 -1.61 -12.64
N PRO A 71 -2.55 -2.86 -12.54
CA PRO A 71 -3.48 -3.24 -11.48
C PRO A 71 -2.94 -2.86 -10.09
N PRO A 72 -3.74 -2.27 -9.19
CA PRO A 72 -3.31 -1.96 -7.83
C PRO A 72 -3.15 -3.24 -7.00
N MET A 73 -2.54 -3.14 -5.81
CA MET A 73 -2.14 -4.30 -4.99
C MET A 73 -3.25 -5.30 -4.73
N LEU A 74 -4.46 -4.82 -4.45
CA LEU A 74 -5.61 -5.67 -4.19
C LEU A 74 -6.04 -6.56 -5.36
N GLU A 75 -5.60 -6.24 -6.59
CA GLU A 75 -5.85 -7.04 -7.80
C GLU A 75 -4.67 -7.95 -8.15
N TRP A 76 -3.61 -7.97 -7.35
CA TRP A 76 -2.44 -8.80 -7.61
C TRP A 76 -2.72 -10.28 -7.30
N PRO A 77 -2.15 -11.22 -8.09
CA PRO A 77 -2.30 -12.64 -7.82
C PRO A 77 -1.68 -12.98 -6.47
N TYR A 78 -2.38 -13.83 -5.70
CA TYR A 78 -1.99 -14.31 -4.37
C TYR A 78 -1.92 -13.23 -3.27
N VAL A 79 -2.45 -12.02 -3.50
CA VAL A 79 -2.46 -10.96 -2.47
C VAL A 79 -3.17 -11.40 -1.19
N ARG A 80 -4.28 -12.12 -1.32
CA ARG A 80 -5.01 -12.71 -0.18
C ARG A 80 -4.12 -13.65 0.62
N ASP A 81 -3.46 -14.58 -0.06
CA ASP A 81 -2.62 -15.60 0.61
C ASP A 81 -1.41 -14.94 1.26
N PHE A 82 -0.83 -13.92 0.62
CA PHE A 82 0.20 -13.08 1.22
C PHE A 82 -0.30 -12.41 2.51
N LEU A 83 -1.45 -11.72 2.48
CA LEU A 83 -2.01 -11.05 3.66
C LEU A 83 -2.28 -12.05 4.79
N LEU A 84 -2.85 -13.22 4.49
CA LEU A 84 -3.10 -14.28 5.47
C LEU A 84 -1.81 -14.88 6.04
N SER A 85 -0.72 -14.91 5.26
CA SER A 85 0.59 -15.39 5.73
C SER A 85 1.22 -14.50 6.81
N LEU A 86 0.78 -13.24 6.94
CA LEU A 86 1.18 -12.35 8.04
C LEU A 86 0.60 -12.80 9.40
N GLY A 87 -0.22 -13.86 9.40
CA GLY A 87 -0.81 -14.49 10.57
C GLY A 87 -2.12 -13.83 11.00
N PRO A 88 -2.79 -14.39 12.03
CA PRO A 88 -4.08 -13.89 12.50
C PRO A 88 -3.95 -12.48 13.08
N GLY A 89 -4.88 -11.58 12.73
CA GLY A 89 -4.89 -10.21 13.22
C GLY A 89 -5.98 -9.37 12.57
N LEU A 90 -6.15 -8.14 13.06
CA LEU A 90 -7.05 -7.15 12.49
C LEU A 90 -6.36 -6.43 11.33
N TYR A 91 -6.87 -6.57 10.11
CA TYR A 91 -6.35 -5.93 8.92
C TYR A 91 -6.91 -4.53 8.78
N VAL A 92 -6.03 -3.54 8.66
CA VAL A 92 -6.43 -2.13 8.64
C VAL A 92 -6.01 -1.47 7.35
N PHE A 93 -7.00 -1.03 6.57
CA PHE A 93 -6.78 -0.24 5.36
C PHE A 93 -7.00 1.25 5.64
N HIS A 94 -6.48 2.13 4.78
CA HIS A 94 -6.85 3.55 4.85
C HIS A 94 -8.36 3.75 4.66
N GLY A 95 -8.94 3.07 3.67
CA GLY A 95 -10.33 3.26 3.26
C GLY A 95 -10.45 4.32 2.16
N GLU A 96 -11.20 3.99 1.12
CA GLU A 96 -11.55 4.86 0.00
C GLU A 96 -12.99 4.52 -0.42
N ASN A 97 -13.77 5.53 -0.81
CA ASN A 97 -15.17 5.37 -1.21
C ASN A 97 -15.34 4.95 -2.68
N ASP A 98 -14.24 4.68 -3.39
CA ASP A 98 -14.27 4.15 -4.75
C ASP A 98 -14.92 2.77 -4.76
N PRO A 99 -15.99 2.53 -5.54
CA PRO A 99 -16.66 1.24 -5.58
C PRO A 99 -15.75 0.08 -5.97
N ARG A 100 -14.72 0.33 -6.81
CA ARG A 100 -13.75 -0.70 -7.18
C ARG A 100 -12.85 -1.05 -6.00
N PHE A 101 -12.44 -0.08 -5.18
CA PHE A 101 -11.71 -0.36 -3.95
C PHE A 101 -12.52 -1.27 -3.01
N ILE A 102 -13.80 -0.91 -2.79
CA ILE A 102 -14.69 -1.68 -1.92
C ILE A 102 -14.87 -3.12 -2.45
N ASP A 103 -15.10 -3.26 -3.76
CA ASP A 103 -15.23 -4.55 -4.43
C ASP A 103 -13.94 -5.39 -4.29
N SER A 104 -12.76 -4.83 -4.58
CA SER A 104 -11.47 -5.52 -4.44
C SER A 104 -11.20 -5.97 -3.00
N VAL A 105 -11.51 -5.13 -2.00
CA VAL A 105 -11.38 -5.52 -0.59
C VAL A 105 -12.35 -6.65 -0.24
N SER A 106 -13.61 -6.58 -0.70
CA SER A 106 -14.61 -7.63 -0.45
C SER A 106 -14.17 -9.00 -1.00
N LYS A 107 -13.54 -9.01 -2.18
CA LYS A 107 -13.03 -10.21 -2.85
C LYS A 107 -11.88 -10.88 -2.09
N LEU A 108 -11.18 -10.18 -1.21
CA LEU A 108 -10.18 -10.81 -0.34
C LEU A 108 -10.81 -11.85 0.59
N SER A 109 -12.10 -11.72 0.93
CA SER A 109 -12.81 -12.63 1.84
C SER A 109 -12.03 -12.88 3.15
N ILE A 110 -11.47 -11.81 3.71
CA ILE A 110 -10.83 -11.79 5.05
C ILE A 110 -11.88 -11.22 6.02
N GLN A 111 -12.10 -11.90 7.15
CA GLN A 111 -13.20 -11.55 8.07
C GLN A 111 -12.89 -10.32 8.92
N ASP A 112 -11.64 -10.15 9.37
CA ASP A 112 -11.25 -9.11 10.31
C ASP A 112 -10.65 -7.89 9.59
N ILE A 113 -11.45 -7.22 8.75
CA ILE A 113 -11.06 -5.98 8.07
C ILE A 113 -11.78 -4.78 8.68
N VAL A 114 -11.01 -3.72 8.96
CA VAL A 114 -11.53 -2.39 9.30
C VAL A 114 -10.77 -1.31 8.53
N PHE A 115 -11.31 -0.09 8.54
CA PHE A 115 -10.76 1.04 7.81
C PHE A 115 -10.49 2.23 8.72
N LEU A 116 -9.55 3.07 8.32
CA LEU A 116 -9.26 4.31 9.05
C LEU A 116 -10.26 5.43 8.72
N LYS A 117 -10.77 5.50 7.48
CA LYS A 117 -11.58 6.63 6.98
C LYS A 117 -13.01 6.30 6.54
N ILE A 118 -13.39 5.01 6.51
CA ILE A 118 -14.73 4.55 6.11
C ILE A 118 -15.19 3.43 7.06
N GLU A 119 -16.40 2.93 6.88
CA GLU A 119 -16.96 1.84 7.69
C GLU A 119 -16.55 0.44 7.17
N PRO A 120 -16.37 -0.56 8.06
CA PRO A 120 -16.34 -0.44 9.53
C PRO A 120 -15.07 0.28 10.02
N MET A 121 -15.24 1.28 10.88
CA MET A 121 -14.13 2.11 11.37
C MET A 121 -13.26 1.41 12.41
N LEU A 122 -11.93 1.64 12.32
CA LEU A 122 -10.93 1.15 13.27
C LEU A 122 -11.22 1.62 14.69
N GLU A 123 -11.54 2.91 14.88
CA GLU A 123 -11.78 3.46 16.20
C GLU A 123 -12.97 2.77 16.87
N ASP A 124 -14.08 2.58 16.14
CA ASP A 124 -15.30 1.95 16.64
C ASP A 124 -15.09 0.47 16.98
N TYR A 125 -14.33 -0.25 16.16
CA TYR A 125 -13.96 -1.64 16.45
C TYR A 125 -13.21 -1.74 17.79
N LEU A 126 -12.25 -0.83 18.01
CA LEU A 126 -11.37 -0.85 19.18
C LEU A 126 -12.05 -0.41 20.48
N ILE A 127 -13.24 0.20 20.42
CA ILE A 127 -14.02 0.55 21.64
C ILE A 127 -14.34 -0.72 22.44
N ASN A 128 -14.65 -1.83 21.75
CA ASN A 128 -15.14 -3.06 22.39
C ASN A 128 -14.19 -4.25 22.23
N HIS A 129 -13.15 -4.14 21.39
CA HIS A 129 -12.25 -5.24 21.08
C HIS A 129 -10.80 -4.78 21.04
N CYS A 130 -9.92 -5.41 21.81
CA CYS A 130 -8.47 -5.24 21.68
C CYS A 130 -7.84 -6.46 21.03
N PRO A 131 -7.57 -6.43 19.70
CA PRO A 131 -6.94 -7.56 19.03
C PRO A 131 -5.52 -7.75 19.55
N GLY A 132 -5.01 -9.00 19.54
CA GLY A 132 -3.61 -9.24 19.89
C GLY A 132 -2.63 -8.60 18.90
N LYS A 133 -3.04 -8.47 17.63
CA LYS A 133 -2.23 -7.93 16.55
C LYS A 133 -3.08 -7.16 15.53
N VAL A 134 -2.54 -6.04 15.06
CA VAL A 134 -3.04 -5.21 13.96
C VAL A 134 -2.05 -5.28 12.80
N ILE A 135 -2.58 -5.43 11.59
CA ILE A 135 -1.83 -5.56 10.33
C ILE A 135 -2.20 -4.37 9.44
N PRO A 136 -1.42 -3.27 9.48
CA PRO A 136 -1.65 -2.13 8.60
C PRO A 136 -1.38 -2.51 7.13
N VAL A 137 -2.41 -2.48 6.30
CA VAL A 137 -2.30 -2.74 4.85
C VAL A 137 -1.98 -1.45 4.12
N VAL A 138 -0.79 -0.93 4.43
CA VAL A 138 -0.21 0.32 3.87
C VAL A 138 1.25 0.09 3.55
N PHE A 139 1.76 0.76 2.50
CA PHE A 139 3.12 0.50 2.05
C PHE A 139 4.21 1.03 2.97
N THR A 140 4.06 2.24 3.50
CA THR A 140 5.18 3.01 4.07
C THR A 140 4.93 3.41 5.52
N GLN A 141 5.99 3.73 6.26
CA GLN A 141 5.97 4.32 7.62
C GLN A 141 5.52 5.80 7.62
N GLY A 142 4.56 6.16 6.78
CA GLY A 142 4.08 7.53 6.61
C GLY A 142 2.92 7.90 7.53
N VAL A 143 2.29 9.03 7.23
CA VAL A 143 1.18 9.62 8.00
C VAL A 143 0.06 8.62 8.30
N ILE A 144 -0.39 7.85 7.30
CA ILE A 144 -1.49 6.89 7.46
C ILE A 144 -1.09 5.78 8.45
N TYR A 145 0.12 5.21 8.32
CA TYR A 145 0.62 4.20 9.25
C TYR A 145 0.71 4.75 10.68
N LYS A 146 1.24 5.97 10.83
CA LYS A 146 1.37 6.64 12.13
C LYS A 146 0.01 6.92 12.76
N GLU A 147 -0.99 7.29 11.97
CA GLU A 147 -2.36 7.48 12.43
C GLU A 147 -2.97 6.17 12.93
N ILE A 148 -2.89 5.09 12.14
CA ILE A 148 -3.33 3.73 12.56
C ILE A 148 -2.64 3.34 13.87
N SER A 149 -1.31 3.44 13.93
CA SER A 149 -0.55 3.07 15.13
C SER A 149 -0.93 3.93 16.34
N THR A 150 -1.26 5.20 16.15
CA THR A 150 -1.67 6.10 17.23
C THR A 150 -3.04 5.70 17.78
N VAL A 151 -4.02 5.47 16.89
CA VAL A 151 -5.36 5.02 17.28
C VAL A 151 -5.29 3.69 18.04
N VAL A 152 -4.54 2.72 17.53
CA VAL A 152 -4.39 1.40 18.18
C VAL A 152 -3.74 1.54 19.56
N ARG A 153 -2.61 2.26 19.68
CA ARG A 153 -1.90 2.39 20.96
C ARG A 153 -2.70 3.14 22.01
N LYS A 154 -3.55 4.08 21.59
CA LYS A 154 -4.43 4.84 22.48
C LYS A 154 -5.54 3.96 23.07
N SER A 155 -6.15 3.11 22.26
CA SER A 155 -7.28 2.26 22.69
C SER A 155 -6.83 0.93 23.30
N CYS A 156 -5.75 0.35 22.79
CA CYS A 156 -5.28 -0.99 23.14
C CYS A 156 -3.75 -1.04 23.26
N SER A 157 -3.22 -0.65 24.42
CA SER A 157 -1.78 -0.48 24.65
C SER A 157 -0.92 -1.74 24.46
N ASN A 158 -1.53 -2.93 24.58
CA ASN A 158 -0.84 -4.22 24.47
C ASN A 158 -0.97 -4.84 23.07
N THR A 159 -1.70 -4.23 22.15
CA THR A 159 -1.85 -4.71 20.79
C THR A 159 -0.56 -4.49 20.01
N GLU A 160 -0.04 -5.56 19.40
CA GLU A 160 1.07 -5.45 18.46
C GLU A 160 0.59 -4.77 17.17
N VAL A 161 1.31 -3.77 16.68
CA VAL A 161 1.07 -3.17 15.37
C VAL A 161 2.23 -3.58 14.47
N LEU A 162 1.96 -4.40 13.45
CA LEU A 162 2.99 -4.79 12.48
C LEU A 162 3.51 -3.59 11.72
N LYS A 163 4.77 -3.68 11.30
CA LYS A 163 5.41 -2.72 10.40
C LYS A 163 4.66 -2.60 9.06
N PRO A 164 4.76 -1.45 8.37
CA PRO A 164 4.15 -1.27 7.05
C PRO A 164 4.80 -2.21 6.01
N LEU A 165 4.08 -2.47 4.92
CA LEU A 165 4.42 -3.55 3.98
C LEU A 165 5.85 -3.44 3.41
N PHE A 166 6.35 -2.24 3.10
CA PHE A 166 7.70 -2.05 2.55
C PHE A 166 8.83 -2.43 3.51
N GLU A 167 8.55 -2.52 4.80
CA GLU A 167 9.53 -2.93 5.81
C GLU A 167 9.46 -4.43 6.14
N LEU A 168 8.50 -5.16 5.56
CA LEU A 168 8.34 -6.60 5.77
C LEU A 168 9.15 -7.38 4.71
N GLN A 169 10.00 -8.30 5.17
CA GLN A 169 10.82 -9.11 4.28
C GLN A 169 9.95 -10.04 3.41
N GLU A 170 8.82 -10.49 3.96
CA GLU A 170 7.79 -11.27 3.29
C GLU A 170 7.19 -10.51 2.12
N PHE A 171 6.87 -9.22 2.29
CA PHE A 171 6.33 -8.38 1.23
C PHE A 171 7.38 -8.07 0.16
N ILE A 172 8.62 -7.77 0.54
CA ILE A 172 9.73 -7.58 -0.40
C ILE A 172 9.90 -8.82 -1.28
N THR A 173 9.83 -10.01 -0.68
CA THR A 173 9.93 -11.28 -1.40
C THR A 173 8.73 -11.50 -2.32
N TYR A 174 7.51 -11.27 -1.83
CA TYR A 174 6.29 -11.33 -2.62
C TYR A 174 6.35 -10.39 -3.83
N PHE A 175 6.72 -9.12 -3.63
CA PHE A 175 6.82 -8.13 -4.70
C PHE A 175 7.87 -8.51 -5.75
N ARG A 176 9.06 -8.97 -5.35
CA ARG A 176 10.10 -9.43 -6.29
C ARG A 176 9.61 -10.57 -7.18
N ASN A 177 8.91 -11.55 -6.58
CA ASN A 177 8.33 -12.68 -7.31
C ASN A 177 7.19 -12.24 -8.24
N LEU A 178 6.46 -11.19 -7.85
CA LEU A 178 5.35 -10.65 -8.61
C LEU A 178 5.79 -9.71 -9.74
N LEU A 179 6.98 -9.11 -9.65
CA LEU A 179 7.46 -8.10 -10.59
C LEU A 179 7.33 -8.51 -12.08
N PRO A 180 7.65 -9.75 -12.51
CA PRO A 180 7.41 -10.17 -13.89
C PRO A 180 5.94 -10.08 -14.33
N TRP A 181 5.02 -10.45 -13.45
CA TRP A 181 3.58 -10.34 -13.71
C TRP A 181 3.15 -8.87 -13.78
N LEU A 182 3.66 -8.01 -12.88
CA LEU A 182 3.40 -6.57 -12.94
C LEU A 182 3.85 -5.98 -14.27
N LEU A 183 5.03 -6.34 -14.76
CA LEU A 183 5.57 -5.84 -16.03
C LEU A 183 4.72 -6.26 -17.23
N GLN A 184 4.20 -7.49 -17.24
CA GLN A 184 3.30 -7.98 -18.29
C GLN A 184 1.91 -7.33 -18.25
N ASN A 185 1.47 -6.90 -17.06
CA ASN A 185 0.16 -6.29 -16.84
C ASN A 185 0.20 -4.77 -16.69
N THR A 186 1.38 -4.17 -16.87
CA THR A 186 1.55 -2.72 -16.97
C THR A 186 1.44 -2.31 -18.42
N ARG A 187 0.45 -1.48 -18.75
CA ARG A 187 0.13 -1.09 -20.13
C ARG A 187 0.20 0.42 -20.29
N ARG A 188 0.59 0.88 -21.47
CA ARG A 188 0.47 2.30 -21.82
C ARG A 188 -1.00 2.61 -22.08
N VAL A 189 -1.52 3.64 -21.42
CA VAL A 189 -2.82 4.21 -21.70
C VAL A 189 -2.68 5.05 -22.97
N ARG A 190 -3.49 4.76 -23.99
CA ARG A 190 -3.51 5.51 -25.25
C ARG A 190 -4.36 6.76 -25.14
#